data_AF-A0A399UJ78-F1
#
_entry.id   AF-A0A399UJ78-F1
#
_cell.length_a   1.000
_cell.length_b   1.000
_cell.length_c   1.000
_cell.angle_alpha   90.00
_cell.angle_beta   90.00
_cell.angle_gamma   90.00
#
_symmetry.space_group_name_H-M   'P 1'
#
loop_
_entity.id
_entity.type
_entity.pdbx_description
1 polymer ?
#
loop_
_entity_poly.entity_id
_entity_poly.type
_entity_poly.pdbx_seq_one_letter_code
_entity_poly.pdbx_strand_id
1 'polypeptide(L)'
;MNRPPATPALAPEGFTWPNGAKLALSIVVNVEEGAEQNILDGDRGPEPVDELSASPKRAMRVHGNESNYQYGIRAGAPRVLRELDRAGVKATWTAAALALERAPWLAEAIVARGDEVCCHGWRWAHQYWMKEEAERDYIRKGRDSLVQTTGKRPSGWLSRYLHTDITRRLLVEEGFAYHMDDYSDDFPYWDLVEMADGSKSPMVVLPYAIDSNDMKFWLAPSLTPQNWTAYAIDTFDQLYDEANELGARYMSLGLHLRIIGRPGRIGAFKAFLDHVKTRSDIWIASREEIAAAFAAAVPPPSV
;
A
#
# COMPACT_ATOMS: atom_id res chain seq x y z
N MET A 1 14.87 -5.69 23.60
CA MET A 1 14.62 -4.98 22.32
C MET A 1 15.65 -3.89 22.19
N ASN A 2 16.73 -4.13 21.46
CA ASN A 2 17.61 -3.04 21.04
C ASN A 2 16.88 -2.34 19.88
N ARG A 3 16.20 -1.23 20.16
CA ARG A 3 15.89 -0.28 19.09
C ARG A 3 17.23 0.08 18.44
N PRO A 4 17.41 -0.06 17.12
CA PRO A 4 18.56 0.55 16.48
C PRO A 4 18.56 2.05 16.85
N PRO A 5 19.75 2.67 17.01
CA PRO A 5 19.82 4.10 17.29
C PRO A 5 18.98 4.87 16.28
N ALA A 6 18.22 5.85 16.76
CA ALA A 6 17.37 6.72 15.96
C ALA A 6 18.22 7.72 15.15
N THR A 7 19.11 7.20 14.31
CA THR A 7 19.76 7.98 13.26
C THR A 7 18.76 8.03 12.11
N PRO A 8 18.40 9.23 11.61
CA PRO A 8 17.51 9.34 10.46
C PRO A 8 18.07 8.48 9.31
N ALA A 9 17.24 7.68 8.63
CA ALA A 9 17.68 6.96 7.43
C ALA A 9 17.81 7.97 6.29
N LEU A 10 18.90 8.74 6.32
CA LEU A 10 19.21 9.65 5.23
C LEU A 10 19.64 8.83 4.02
N ALA A 11 19.17 9.24 2.85
CA ALA A 11 19.68 8.74 1.59
C ALA A 11 21.22 8.87 1.56
N PRO A 12 21.95 7.90 0.98
CA PRO A 12 23.39 8.03 0.79
C PRO A 12 23.76 9.34 0.09
N GLU A 13 24.93 9.88 0.42
CA GLU A 13 25.41 11.12 -0.21
C GLU A 13 25.45 10.97 -1.74
N GLY A 14 24.82 11.92 -2.44
CA GLY A 14 24.74 11.91 -3.91
C GLY A 14 23.74 10.91 -4.50
N PHE A 15 22.95 10.19 -3.68
CA PHE A 15 21.90 9.32 -4.17
C PHE A 15 20.88 10.09 -5.02
N THR A 16 20.52 9.53 -6.17
CA THR A 16 19.39 9.98 -6.99
C THR A 16 18.58 8.77 -7.42
N TRP A 17 17.27 8.98 -7.51
CA TRP A 17 16.38 8.02 -8.14
C TRP A 17 16.64 7.94 -9.65
N PRO A 18 16.18 6.87 -10.34
CA PRO A 18 16.19 6.81 -11.80
C PRO A 18 15.62 8.09 -12.41
N ASN A 19 16.22 8.56 -13.51
CA ASN A 19 16.02 9.88 -14.14
C ASN A 19 16.74 11.08 -13.46
N GLY A 20 17.47 10.85 -12.38
CA GLY A 20 18.17 11.91 -11.63
C GLY A 20 17.29 12.63 -10.61
N ALA A 21 16.03 12.21 -10.44
CA ALA A 21 15.13 12.76 -9.44
C ALA A 21 15.66 12.60 -8.03
N LYS A 22 15.37 13.59 -7.19
CA LYS A 22 15.62 13.49 -5.74
C LYS A 22 14.38 13.08 -4.96
N LEU A 23 13.18 13.23 -5.53
CA LEU A 23 11.94 12.75 -4.92
C LEU A 23 11.33 11.62 -5.76
N ALA A 24 11.07 10.48 -5.11
CA ALA A 24 10.22 9.43 -5.65
C ALA A 24 8.81 9.52 -5.07
N LEU A 25 7.78 9.27 -5.88
CA LEU A 25 6.39 9.22 -5.46
C LEU A 25 5.76 7.88 -5.83
N SER A 26 5.16 7.20 -4.85
CA SER A 26 4.39 5.98 -5.04
C SER A 26 2.93 6.21 -4.73
N ILE A 27 2.08 6.05 -5.74
CA ILE A 27 0.62 6.01 -5.57
C ILE A 27 0.22 4.57 -5.22
N VAL A 28 -0.37 4.38 -4.04
CA VAL A 28 -0.80 3.07 -3.54
C VAL A 28 -2.33 3.00 -3.55
N VAL A 29 -2.89 2.07 -4.31
CA VAL A 29 -4.34 1.89 -4.42
C VAL A 29 -4.73 0.55 -3.80
N ASN A 30 -5.46 0.60 -2.69
CA ASN A 30 -5.92 -0.57 -1.96
C ASN A 30 -7.15 -1.18 -2.63
N VAL A 31 -7.08 -2.50 -2.89
CA VAL A 31 -8.16 -3.32 -3.45
C VAL A 31 -8.54 -4.38 -2.41
N GLU A 32 -9.56 -4.05 -1.64
CA GLU A 32 -10.00 -4.84 -0.48
C GLU A 32 -11.45 -5.31 -0.65
N GLU A 33 -12.17 -4.67 -1.59
CA GLU A 33 -13.58 -4.83 -1.85
C GLU A 33 -13.93 -6.20 -2.42
N GLY A 34 -14.75 -6.95 -1.67
CA GLY A 34 -15.05 -8.34 -1.91
C GLY A 34 -14.15 -9.30 -1.11
N ALA A 35 -13.20 -8.80 -0.33
CA ALA A 35 -12.33 -9.62 0.53
C ALA A 35 -12.42 -9.22 2.02
N GLU A 36 -13.20 -8.20 2.37
CA GLU A 36 -13.50 -7.77 3.73
C GLU A 36 -14.27 -8.83 4.53
N GLN A 37 -14.39 -8.65 5.86
CA GLN A 37 -15.13 -9.61 6.69
C GLN A 37 -16.61 -9.69 6.29
N ASN A 38 -17.08 -10.91 6.02
CA ASN A 38 -18.46 -11.16 5.65
C ASN A 38 -18.94 -12.48 6.23
N ILE A 39 -20.13 -12.49 6.85
CA ILE A 39 -20.69 -13.71 7.42
C ILE A 39 -20.98 -14.78 6.36
N LEU A 40 -21.17 -14.38 5.09
CA LEU A 40 -21.32 -15.31 3.96
C LEU A 40 -20.02 -16.04 3.63
N ASP A 41 -18.88 -15.46 3.99
CA ASP A 41 -17.55 -16.05 3.83
C ASP A 41 -17.08 -16.78 5.10
N GLY A 42 -17.99 -16.99 6.06
CA GLY A 42 -17.72 -17.72 7.31
C GLY A 42 -17.12 -16.87 8.44
N ASP A 43 -17.04 -15.55 8.27
CA ASP A 43 -16.52 -14.65 9.31
C ASP A 43 -17.47 -14.53 10.50
N ARG A 44 -16.92 -14.25 11.69
CA ARG A 44 -17.70 -14.15 12.94
C ARG A 44 -18.69 -12.99 12.97
N GLY A 45 -18.50 -11.98 12.13
CA GLY A 45 -19.28 -10.76 12.11
C GLY A 45 -19.07 -9.99 10.80
N PRO A 46 -19.82 -8.89 10.62
CA PRO A 46 -19.62 -8.00 9.48
C PRO A 46 -18.33 -7.20 9.61
N GLU A 47 -17.85 -6.69 8.48
CA GLU A 47 -16.71 -5.78 8.42
C GLU A 47 -16.91 -4.54 9.32
N PRO A 48 -16.01 -4.31 10.31
CA PRO A 48 -16.11 -3.15 11.20
C PRO A 48 -15.69 -1.83 10.58
N VAL A 49 -14.88 -1.83 9.51
CA VAL A 49 -14.52 -0.61 8.80
C VAL A 49 -15.69 -0.20 7.92
N ASP A 50 -16.42 0.79 8.41
CA ASP A 50 -17.65 1.35 7.84
C ASP A 50 -17.58 2.88 7.91
N GLU A 51 -17.99 3.55 6.83
CA GLU A 51 -18.11 5.01 6.74
C GLU A 51 -19.08 5.58 7.80
N LEU A 52 -20.12 4.82 8.15
CA LEU A 52 -21.06 5.17 9.22
C LEU A 52 -20.52 4.87 10.61
N SER A 53 -19.35 4.22 10.73
CA SER A 53 -18.81 3.67 11.98
C SER A 53 -19.82 2.78 12.72
N ALA A 54 -20.73 2.14 11.98
CA ALA A 54 -21.83 1.33 12.49
C ALA A 54 -21.52 -0.17 12.36
N SER A 55 -20.68 -0.70 13.26
CA SER A 55 -20.36 -2.13 13.29
C SER A 55 -21.15 -2.87 14.38
N PRO A 56 -22.25 -3.56 14.04
CA PRO A 56 -23.00 -4.34 15.01
C PRO A 56 -22.18 -5.56 15.46
N LYS A 57 -22.21 -5.85 16.76
CA LYS A 57 -21.50 -7.01 17.35
C LYS A 57 -22.14 -8.36 17.03
N ARG A 58 -23.36 -8.37 16.47
CA ARG A 58 -24.07 -9.60 16.12
C ARG A 58 -23.63 -10.07 14.73
N ALA A 59 -23.46 -11.38 14.57
CA ALA A 59 -23.26 -12.01 13.27
C ALA A 59 -24.49 -11.78 12.37
N MET A 60 -24.42 -10.75 11.52
CA MET A 60 -25.45 -10.41 10.56
C MET A 60 -24.83 -9.68 9.37
N ARG A 61 -25.51 -9.73 8.23
CA ARG A 61 -25.16 -8.92 7.07
C ARG A 61 -25.46 -7.45 7.34
N VAL A 62 -24.54 -6.59 6.94
CA VAL A 62 -24.70 -5.12 6.97
C VAL A 62 -24.74 -4.65 5.53
N HIS A 63 -25.90 -4.76 4.90
CA HIS A 63 -26.06 -4.46 3.47
C HIS A 63 -25.60 -3.06 3.08
N GLY A 64 -25.75 -2.07 3.98
CA GLY A 64 -25.20 -0.73 3.78
C GLY A 64 -23.69 -0.76 3.55
N ASN A 65 -22.93 -1.35 4.48
CA ASN A 65 -21.48 -1.47 4.35
C ASN A 65 -21.08 -2.39 3.19
N GLU A 66 -21.73 -3.53 3.01
CA GLU A 66 -21.47 -4.41 1.85
C GLU A 66 -21.62 -3.66 0.52
N SER A 67 -22.68 -2.83 0.38
CA SER A 67 -22.89 -2.02 -0.82
C SER A 67 -21.85 -0.89 -0.97
N ASN A 68 -21.31 -0.38 0.14
CA ASN A 68 -20.22 0.59 0.16
C ASN A 68 -18.91 -0.04 -0.37
N TYR A 69 -18.58 -1.26 0.04
CA TYR A 69 -17.45 -2.01 -0.56
C TYR A 69 -17.73 -2.29 -2.04
N GLN A 70 -18.93 -2.76 -2.41
CA GLN A 70 -19.26 -2.99 -3.82
C GLN A 70 -19.15 -1.72 -4.70
N TYR A 71 -19.37 -0.53 -4.13
CA TYR A 71 -19.17 0.73 -4.84
C TYR A 71 -17.72 0.92 -5.30
N GLY A 72 -16.74 0.52 -4.47
CA GLY A 72 -15.32 0.61 -4.78
C GLY A 72 -14.99 -0.11 -6.09
N ILE A 73 -15.41 -1.36 -6.25
CA ILE A 73 -15.24 -2.09 -7.52
C ILE A 73 -16.09 -1.45 -8.63
N ARG A 74 -17.41 -1.30 -8.44
CA ARG A 74 -18.32 -0.99 -9.55
C ARG A 74 -18.17 0.42 -10.11
N ALA A 75 -17.79 1.38 -9.28
CA ALA A 75 -17.81 2.80 -9.65
C ALA A 75 -16.54 3.54 -9.21
N GLY A 76 -15.89 3.14 -8.11
CA GLY A 76 -14.65 3.72 -7.64
C GLY A 76 -13.47 3.43 -8.57
N ALA A 77 -13.19 2.15 -8.83
CA ALA A 77 -12.09 1.70 -9.67
C ALA A 77 -12.11 2.31 -11.08
N PRO A 78 -13.23 2.36 -11.81
CA PRO A 78 -13.26 3.04 -13.11
C PRO A 78 -12.86 4.52 -13.05
N ARG A 79 -13.12 5.23 -11.94
CA ARG A 79 -12.69 6.63 -11.78
C ARG A 79 -11.21 6.74 -11.48
N VAL A 80 -10.69 5.91 -10.58
CA VAL A 80 -9.27 5.90 -10.22
C VAL A 80 -8.41 5.54 -11.43
N LEU A 81 -8.77 4.48 -12.16
CA LEU A 81 -8.10 4.07 -13.40
C LEU A 81 -8.05 5.21 -14.41
N ARG A 82 -9.17 5.90 -14.66
CA ARG A 82 -9.21 7.04 -15.59
C ARG A 82 -8.28 8.18 -15.18
N GLU A 83 -8.17 8.50 -13.89
CA GLU A 83 -7.26 9.57 -13.44
C GLU A 83 -5.79 9.15 -13.55
N LEU A 84 -5.47 7.89 -13.26
CA LEU A 84 -4.12 7.35 -13.48
C LEU A 84 -3.74 7.35 -14.97
N ASP A 85 -4.65 6.89 -15.84
CA ASP A 85 -4.49 6.93 -17.30
C ASP A 85 -4.29 8.36 -17.81
N ARG A 86 -5.14 9.29 -17.37
CA ARG A 86 -5.08 10.71 -17.75
C ARG A 86 -3.75 11.35 -17.38
N ALA A 87 -3.22 11.06 -16.19
CA ALA A 87 -1.95 11.60 -15.73
C ALA A 87 -0.74 10.86 -16.33
N GLY A 88 -0.95 9.67 -16.92
CA GLY A 88 0.10 8.81 -17.46
C GLY A 88 1.04 8.31 -16.37
N VAL A 89 0.50 7.94 -15.21
CA VAL A 89 1.29 7.51 -14.04
C VAL A 89 0.99 6.05 -13.67
N LYS A 90 2.01 5.39 -13.12
CA LYS A 90 1.89 4.05 -12.54
C LYS A 90 1.35 4.10 -11.12
N ALA A 91 0.78 3.00 -10.68
CA ALA A 91 0.40 2.77 -9.29
C ALA A 91 0.84 1.38 -8.81
N THR A 92 0.94 1.23 -7.49
CA THR A 92 1.01 -0.07 -6.82
C THR A 92 -0.37 -0.40 -6.26
N TRP A 93 -0.94 -1.51 -6.73
CA TRP A 93 -2.23 -2.00 -6.27
C TRP A 93 -2.03 -3.01 -5.15
N THR A 94 -2.28 -2.60 -3.91
CA THR A 94 -2.26 -3.49 -2.73
C THR A 94 -3.54 -4.29 -2.69
N ALA A 95 -3.49 -5.52 -3.17
CA ALA A 95 -4.67 -6.34 -3.41
C ALA A 95 -4.81 -7.47 -2.40
N ALA A 96 -5.94 -7.52 -1.71
CA ALA A 96 -6.38 -8.75 -1.08
C ALA A 96 -6.77 -9.72 -2.20
N ALA A 97 -6.12 -10.87 -2.30
CA ALA A 97 -6.16 -11.69 -3.51
C ALA A 97 -7.60 -12.06 -3.92
N LEU A 98 -8.45 -12.40 -2.95
CA LEU A 98 -9.86 -12.72 -3.20
C LEU A 98 -10.65 -11.56 -3.84
N ALA A 99 -10.27 -10.31 -3.60
CA ALA A 99 -10.93 -9.15 -4.21
C ALA A 99 -10.73 -9.17 -5.74
N LEU A 100 -9.52 -9.50 -6.21
CA LEU A 100 -9.24 -9.63 -7.64
C LEU A 100 -9.82 -10.92 -8.23
N GLU A 101 -9.84 -12.03 -7.49
CA GLU A 101 -10.57 -13.25 -7.91
C GLU A 101 -12.05 -12.93 -8.20
N ARG A 102 -12.67 -12.09 -7.36
CA ARG A 102 -14.08 -11.68 -7.47
C ARG A 102 -14.33 -10.54 -8.46
N ALA A 103 -13.28 -9.82 -8.88
CA ALA A 103 -13.34 -8.71 -9.82
C ALA A 103 -12.35 -8.92 -10.98
N PRO A 104 -12.53 -9.95 -11.82
CA PRO A 104 -11.57 -10.30 -12.88
C PRO A 104 -11.33 -9.14 -13.86
N TRP A 105 -12.35 -8.35 -14.17
CA TRP A 105 -12.21 -7.17 -15.04
C TRP A 105 -11.22 -6.13 -14.47
N LEU A 106 -11.14 -5.99 -13.14
CA LEU A 106 -10.21 -5.06 -12.49
C LEU A 106 -8.80 -5.62 -12.53
N ALA A 107 -8.63 -6.93 -12.29
CA ALA A 107 -7.34 -7.59 -12.44
C ALA A 107 -6.80 -7.43 -13.87
N GLU A 108 -7.64 -7.68 -14.89
CA GLU A 108 -7.30 -7.48 -16.30
C GLU A 108 -6.89 -6.03 -16.59
N ALA A 109 -7.61 -5.05 -16.05
CA ALA A 109 -7.28 -3.63 -16.23
C ALA A 109 -5.93 -3.25 -15.60
N ILE A 110 -5.63 -3.75 -14.40
CA ILE A 110 -4.36 -3.50 -13.70
C ILE A 110 -3.20 -4.12 -14.50
N VAL A 111 -3.35 -5.37 -14.94
CA VAL A 111 -2.35 -6.08 -15.75
C VAL A 111 -2.13 -5.38 -17.10
N ALA A 112 -3.19 -4.94 -17.78
CA ALA A 112 -3.09 -4.24 -19.06
C ALA A 112 -2.34 -2.91 -18.95
N ARG A 113 -2.44 -2.22 -17.80
CA ARG A 113 -1.68 -1.00 -17.51
C ARG A 113 -0.20 -1.28 -17.20
N GLY A 114 0.17 -2.51 -16.90
CA GLY A 114 1.51 -2.87 -16.42
C GLY A 114 1.81 -2.29 -15.04
N ASP A 115 0.77 -1.98 -14.26
CA ASP A 115 0.92 -1.54 -12.88
C ASP A 115 1.33 -2.72 -11.98
N GLU A 116 1.93 -2.41 -10.84
CA GLU A 116 2.31 -3.43 -9.87
C GLU A 116 1.08 -3.95 -9.10
N VAL A 117 1.04 -5.26 -8.85
CA VAL A 117 0.15 -5.87 -7.86
C VAL A 117 0.96 -6.34 -6.65
N CYS A 118 0.75 -5.68 -5.52
CA CYS A 118 1.36 -5.98 -4.22
C CYS A 118 0.40 -6.85 -3.40
N CYS A 119 0.93 -7.84 -2.67
CA CYS A 119 0.09 -8.76 -1.91
C CYS A 119 -0.42 -8.11 -0.62
N HIS A 120 -1.74 -8.12 -0.42
CA HIS A 120 -2.39 -7.66 0.81
C HIS A 120 -3.05 -8.82 1.57
N GLY A 121 -2.46 -10.02 1.45
CA GLY A 121 -3.02 -11.28 1.95
C GLY A 121 -4.06 -11.91 1.03
N TRP A 122 -4.51 -13.13 1.35
CA TRP A 122 -5.58 -13.78 0.58
C TRP A 122 -6.94 -13.10 0.79
N ARG A 123 -7.23 -12.71 2.03
CA ARG A 123 -8.41 -11.91 2.41
C ARG A 123 -7.94 -10.57 2.95
N TRP A 124 -8.85 -9.65 3.22
CA TRP A 124 -8.52 -8.50 4.05
C TRP A 124 -8.78 -8.84 5.52
N ALA A 125 -7.89 -9.64 6.13
CA ALA A 125 -8.12 -10.27 7.43
C ALA A 125 -7.09 -9.87 8.51
N HIS A 126 -7.41 -10.12 9.79
CA HIS A 126 -6.51 -9.92 10.92
C HIS A 126 -5.51 -11.09 11.06
N GLN A 127 -4.55 -11.18 10.14
CA GLN A 127 -3.62 -12.31 10.08
C GLN A 127 -2.70 -12.41 11.31
N TYR A 128 -2.43 -11.31 12.00
CA TYR A 128 -1.64 -11.28 13.24
C TYR A 128 -2.28 -12.03 14.43
N TRP A 129 -3.53 -12.49 14.32
CA TRP A 129 -4.16 -13.41 15.28
C TRP A 129 -4.05 -14.89 14.89
N MET A 130 -3.52 -15.19 13.71
CA MET A 130 -3.33 -16.55 13.23
C MET A 130 -2.17 -17.22 13.96
N LYS A 131 -2.23 -18.55 14.06
CA LYS A 131 -1.04 -19.33 14.40
C LYS A 131 -0.11 -19.33 13.20
N GLU A 132 1.20 -19.46 13.44
CA GLU A 132 2.22 -19.39 12.39
C GLU A 132 1.90 -20.23 11.15
N GLU A 133 1.54 -21.51 11.30
CA GLU A 133 1.24 -22.37 10.15
C GLU A 133 0.05 -21.85 9.33
N ALA A 134 -1.00 -21.37 10.00
CA ALA A 134 -2.15 -20.79 9.33
C ALA A 134 -1.82 -19.45 8.67
N GLU A 135 -0.95 -18.64 9.27
CA GLU A 135 -0.47 -17.39 8.68
C GLU A 135 0.41 -17.65 7.44
N ARG A 136 1.27 -18.67 7.50
CA ARG A 136 2.09 -19.13 6.37
C ARG A 136 1.21 -19.57 5.20
N ASP A 137 0.22 -20.40 5.46
CA ASP A 137 -0.76 -20.83 4.45
C ASP A 137 -1.54 -19.65 3.88
N TYR A 138 -1.92 -18.68 4.72
CA TYR A 138 -2.59 -17.46 4.30
C TYR A 138 -1.74 -16.59 3.37
N ILE A 139 -0.46 -16.40 3.70
CA ILE A 139 0.52 -15.66 2.87
C ILE A 139 0.71 -16.37 1.52
N ARG A 140 0.98 -17.68 1.55
CA ARG A 140 1.15 -18.50 0.34
C ARG A 140 -0.07 -18.46 -0.56
N LYS A 141 -1.26 -18.63 0.03
CA LYS A 141 -2.52 -18.62 -0.71
C LYS A 141 -2.77 -17.27 -1.38
N GLY A 142 -2.50 -16.16 -0.69
CA GLY A 142 -2.65 -14.82 -1.26
C GLY A 142 -1.72 -14.62 -2.46
N ARG A 143 -0.45 -14.95 -2.28
CA ARG A 143 0.56 -14.90 -3.34
C ARG A 143 0.21 -15.77 -4.55
N ASP A 144 -0.15 -17.03 -4.33
CA ASP A 144 -0.41 -17.99 -5.40
C ASP A 144 -1.70 -17.63 -6.17
N SER A 145 -2.72 -17.12 -5.46
CA SER A 145 -3.93 -16.57 -6.08
C SER A 145 -3.62 -15.36 -6.96
N LEU A 146 -2.77 -14.43 -6.51
CA LEU A 146 -2.35 -13.28 -7.31
C LEU A 146 -1.54 -13.69 -8.55
N VAL A 147 -0.68 -14.72 -8.44
CA VAL A 147 0.00 -15.29 -9.61
C VAL A 147 -1.00 -15.83 -10.63
N GLN A 148 -2.00 -16.58 -10.17
CA GLN A 148 -3.05 -17.13 -11.06
C GLN A 148 -3.89 -16.04 -11.71
N THR A 149 -4.19 -14.97 -10.96
CA THR A 149 -5.11 -13.91 -11.39
C THR A 149 -4.43 -12.85 -12.26
N THR A 150 -3.14 -12.58 -12.03
CA THR A 150 -2.42 -11.48 -12.69
C THR A 150 -1.27 -11.94 -13.58
N GLY A 151 -0.89 -13.22 -13.49
CA GLY A 151 0.25 -13.79 -14.22
C GLY A 151 1.62 -13.42 -13.64
N LYS A 152 1.68 -12.56 -12.60
CA LYS A 152 2.92 -12.09 -11.98
C LYS A 152 2.95 -12.44 -10.49
N ARG A 153 4.12 -12.87 -10.01
CA ARG A 153 4.35 -13.04 -8.57
C ARG A 153 4.47 -11.65 -7.90
N PRO A 154 3.71 -11.36 -6.83
CA PRO A 154 3.88 -10.11 -6.10
C PRO A 154 5.25 -10.09 -5.42
N SER A 155 5.96 -8.98 -5.53
CA SER A 155 7.25 -8.74 -4.86
C SER A 155 7.07 -8.11 -3.48
N GLY A 156 5.99 -7.34 -3.31
CA GLY A 156 5.66 -6.61 -2.09
C GLY A 156 4.59 -7.26 -1.22
N TRP A 157 4.61 -6.87 0.05
CA TRP A 157 3.57 -7.17 1.03
C TRP A 157 3.08 -5.91 1.77
N LEU A 158 1.77 -5.86 2.02
CA LEU A 158 1.13 -4.98 3.00
C LEU A 158 0.23 -5.84 3.91
N SER A 159 0.29 -5.65 5.22
CA SER A 159 -0.63 -6.25 6.18
C SER A 159 -1.85 -5.38 6.38
N ARG A 160 -3.02 -5.95 6.72
CA ARG A 160 -4.25 -5.16 6.96
C ARG A 160 -4.06 -4.02 7.98
N TYR A 161 -3.37 -4.28 9.09
CA TYR A 161 -3.08 -3.27 10.12
C TYR A 161 -1.68 -3.38 10.67
N LEU A 162 -1.27 -4.60 10.99
CA LEU A 162 -0.06 -4.90 11.73
C LEU A 162 0.57 -6.16 11.15
N HIS A 163 1.88 -6.16 11.07
CA HIS A 163 2.68 -7.37 10.98
C HIS A 163 3.20 -7.76 12.38
N THR A 164 3.73 -8.97 12.51
CA THR A 164 4.41 -9.46 13.71
C THR A 164 5.82 -9.94 13.36
N ASP A 165 6.64 -10.30 14.35
CA ASP A 165 7.93 -10.94 14.09
C ASP A 165 7.76 -12.25 13.29
N ILE A 166 6.66 -12.97 13.51
CA ILE A 166 6.29 -14.15 12.71
C ILE A 166 6.01 -13.72 11.27
N THR A 167 5.12 -12.74 11.06
CA THR A 167 4.80 -12.24 9.72
C THR A 167 6.07 -11.84 8.96
N ARG A 168 6.93 -11.00 9.57
CA ARG A 168 8.17 -10.51 8.96
C ARG A 168 9.06 -11.66 8.50
N ARG A 169 9.29 -12.66 9.35
CA ARG A 169 10.05 -13.86 9.00
C ARG A 169 9.40 -14.66 7.90
N LEU A 170 8.08 -14.88 7.95
CA LEU A 170 7.35 -15.60 6.91
C LEU A 170 7.47 -14.91 5.55
N LEU A 171 7.48 -13.57 5.50
CA LEU A 171 7.67 -12.85 4.24
C LEU A 171 9.04 -13.10 3.62
N VAL A 172 10.09 -13.13 4.43
CA VAL A 172 11.45 -13.48 3.99
C VAL A 172 11.50 -14.94 3.51
N GLU A 173 10.97 -15.88 4.29
CA GLU A 173 10.92 -17.31 3.94
C GLU A 173 10.15 -17.57 2.63
N GLU A 174 9.09 -16.80 2.39
CA GLU A 174 8.30 -16.86 1.16
C GLU A 174 8.86 -15.99 0.02
N GLY A 175 10.01 -15.33 0.21
CA GLY A 175 10.74 -14.62 -0.84
C GLY A 175 10.09 -13.32 -1.32
N PHE A 176 9.41 -12.58 -0.44
CA PHE A 176 9.02 -11.20 -0.72
C PHE A 176 10.25 -10.30 -0.68
N ALA A 177 10.33 -9.34 -1.60
CA ALA A 177 11.46 -8.43 -1.71
C ALA A 177 11.35 -7.26 -0.74
N TYR A 178 10.12 -6.82 -0.45
CA TYR A 178 9.87 -5.70 0.43
C TYR A 178 8.52 -5.80 1.15
N HIS A 179 8.36 -5.06 2.25
CA HIS A 179 7.05 -4.79 2.85
C HIS A 179 6.88 -3.30 3.12
N MET A 180 5.65 -2.89 3.40
CA MET A 180 5.33 -1.48 3.74
C MET A 180 4.60 -1.30 5.08
N ASP A 181 4.64 -2.31 5.93
CA ASP A 181 4.12 -2.26 7.32
C ASP A 181 5.01 -1.44 8.28
N ASP A 182 5.49 -0.28 7.84
CA ASP A 182 6.28 0.66 8.64
C ASP A 182 5.88 2.10 8.30
N TYR A 183 5.98 3.02 9.25
CA TYR A 183 5.58 4.43 9.10
C TYR A 183 6.64 5.39 9.65
N SER A 184 7.89 4.95 9.74
CA SER A 184 8.90 5.59 10.58
C SER A 184 9.89 6.47 9.82
N ASP A 185 9.84 6.51 8.49
CA ASP A 185 10.83 7.23 7.68
C ASP A 185 10.26 7.72 6.33
N ASP A 186 10.97 8.67 5.72
CA ASP A 186 10.68 9.26 4.39
C ASP A 186 11.65 8.74 3.30
N PHE A 187 12.41 7.69 3.62
CA PHE A 187 13.31 7.01 2.70
C PHE A 187 13.31 5.49 2.94
N PRO A 188 13.52 4.65 1.91
CA PRO A 188 13.63 3.20 2.10
C PRO A 188 14.85 2.81 2.93
N TYR A 189 14.75 1.67 3.64
CA TYR A 189 15.89 1.15 4.39
C TYR A 189 15.90 -0.39 4.40
N TRP A 190 17.04 -0.95 4.78
CA TRP A 190 17.18 -2.39 5.05
C TRP A 190 16.87 -2.67 6.52
N ASP A 191 15.96 -3.59 6.77
CA ASP A 191 15.71 -4.14 8.09
C ASP A 191 16.32 -5.55 8.20
N LEU A 192 16.75 -5.92 9.41
CA LEU A 192 17.31 -7.24 9.70
C LEU A 192 16.29 -8.09 10.43
N VAL A 193 15.66 -9.00 9.69
CA VAL A 193 14.64 -9.92 10.20
C VAL A 193 15.29 -11.12 10.87
N GLU A 194 14.92 -11.41 12.12
CA GLU A 194 15.37 -12.59 12.85
C GLU A 194 14.67 -13.86 12.33
N MET A 195 15.47 -14.85 11.92
CA MET A 195 15.00 -16.11 11.35
C MET A 195 14.85 -17.17 12.45
N ALA A 196 14.15 -18.27 12.14
CA ALA A 196 13.86 -19.33 13.13
C ALA A 196 15.11 -20.04 13.68
N ASP A 197 16.21 -20.03 12.93
CA ASP A 197 17.51 -20.57 13.34
C ASP A 197 18.40 -19.55 14.08
N GLY A 198 17.89 -18.35 14.35
CA GLY A 198 18.61 -17.25 15.00
C GLY A 198 19.51 -16.45 14.05
N SER A 199 19.59 -16.81 12.77
CA SER A 199 20.23 -15.97 11.75
C SER A 199 19.42 -14.70 11.48
N LYS A 200 20.01 -13.74 10.77
CA LYS A 200 19.32 -12.54 10.32
C LYS A 200 19.30 -12.51 8.80
N SER A 201 18.19 -12.07 8.23
CA SER A 201 18.08 -11.82 6.78
C SER A 201 17.66 -10.38 6.52
N PRO A 202 18.30 -9.69 5.56
CA PRO A 202 17.92 -8.34 5.18
C PRO A 202 16.63 -8.36 4.36
N MET A 203 15.74 -7.41 4.63
CA MET A 203 14.54 -7.16 3.84
C MET A 203 14.38 -5.66 3.61
N VAL A 204 13.96 -5.25 2.41
CA VAL A 204 13.68 -3.83 2.14
C VAL A 204 12.39 -3.45 2.85
N VAL A 205 12.45 -2.37 3.60
CA VAL A 205 11.27 -1.68 4.12
C VAL A 205 11.08 -0.43 3.29
N LEU A 206 9.93 -0.35 2.63
CA LEU A 206 9.45 0.90 2.06
C LEU A 206 8.39 1.44 3.03
N PRO A 207 8.66 2.49 3.82
CA PRO A 207 7.64 3.05 4.70
C PRO A 207 6.35 3.41 3.95
N TYR A 208 5.20 3.16 4.56
CA TYR A 208 3.90 3.64 4.12
C TYR A 208 3.53 4.92 4.87
N ALA A 209 2.39 5.53 4.52
CA ALA A 209 1.89 6.73 5.17
C ALA A 209 0.41 6.56 5.50
N ILE A 210 0.06 6.76 6.78
CA ILE A 210 -1.34 6.73 7.27
C ILE A 210 -1.95 8.12 7.26
N ASP A 211 -1.12 9.16 7.26
CA ASP A 211 -1.45 10.57 7.27
C ASP A 211 -1.79 11.09 5.87
N SER A 212 -0.93 10.90 4.87
CA SER A 212 -1.19 11.21 3.44
C SER A 212 -2.03 10.10 2.76
N ASN A 213 -3.13 9.73 3.43
CA ASN A 213 -3.97 8.60 3.09
C ASN A 213 -5.45 9.02 3.06
N ASP A 214 -6.20 8.59 2.05
CA ASP A 214 -7.61 8.96 1.90
C ASP A 214 -8.51 8.38 3.01
N MET A 215 -8.03 7.43 3.83
CA MET A 215 -8.76 7.00 5.04
C MET A 215 -9.05 8.16 6.01
N LYS A 216 -8.32 9.28 5.92
CA LYS A 216 -8.61 10.52 6.65
C LYS A 216 -9.95 11.16 6.28
N PHE A 217 -10.60 10.74 5.20
CA PHE A 217 -12.00 11.10 4.93
C PHE A 217 -12.98 10.47 5.94
N TRP A 218 -12.61 9.36 6.58
CA TRP A 218 -13.47 8.59 7.50
C TRP A 218 -13.04 8.71 8.96
N LEU A 219 -11.74 8.84 9.24
CA LEU A 219 -11.22 8.89 10.60
C LEU A 219 -11.39 10.28 11.24
N ALA A 220 -11.73 10.34 12.52
CA ALA A 220 -11.88 11.60 13.25
C ALA A 220 -10.50 12.17 13.69
N PRO A 221 -10.26 13.50 13.54
CA PRO A 221 -11.08 14.46 12.80
C PRO A 221 -10.99 14.19 11.29
N SER A 222 -12.14 14.13 10.61
CA SER A 222 -12.17 13.83 9.19
C SER A 222 -11.78 15.05 8.36
N LEU A 223 -11.04 14.81 7.28
CA LEU A 223 -10.69 15.84 6.32
C LEU A 223 -11.78 15.95 5.26
N THR A 224 -12.12 17.18 4.87
CA THR A 224 -12.88 17.42 3.63
C THR A 224 -11.98 17.14 2.42
N PRO A 225 -12.53 16.91 1.21
CA PRO A 225 -11.74 16.78 -0.02
C PRO A 225 -10.71 17.90 -0.18
N GLN A 226 -11.08 19.14 0.14
CA GLN A 226 -10.19 20.30 0.08
C GLN A 226 -9.05 20.20 1.09
N ASN A 227 -9.34 19.87 2.34
CA ASN A 227 -8.32 19.76 3.39
C ASN A 227 -7.35 18.60 3.11
N TRP A 228 -7.86 17.47 2.62
CA TRP A 228 -7.02 16.33 2.24
C TRP A 228 -6.15 16.67 1.02
N THR A 229 -6.69 17.38 0.03
CA THR A 229 -5.91 17.83 -1.14
C THR A 229 -4.77 18.75 -0.70
N ALA A 230 -5.07 19.74 0.15
CA ALA A 230 -4.07 20.64 0.71
C ALA A 230 -2.99 19.86 1.45
N TYR A 231 -3.38 18.96 2.36
CA TYR A 231 -2.43 18.12 3.10
C TYR A 231 -1.52 17.30 2.18
N ALA A 232 -2.08 16.61 1.18
CA ALA A 232 -1.29 15.82 0.25
C ALA A 232 -0.31 16.67 -0.57
N ILE A 233 -0.73 17.87 -1.01
CA ILE A 233 0.13 18.83 -1.72
C ILE A 233 1.23 19.36 -0.79
N ASP A 234 0.88 19.78 0.43
CA ASP A 234 1.83 20.30 1.41
C ASP A 234 2.89 19.24 1.77
N THR A 235 2.48 17.97 1.94
CA THR A 235 3.41 16.85 2.12
C THR A 235 4.36 16.69 0.94
N PHE A 236 3.83 16.74 -0.29
CA PHE A 236 4.65 16.62 -1.49
C PHE A 236 5.66 17.78 -1.62
N ASP A 237 5.22 19.02 -1.43
CA ASP A 237 6.08 20.20 -1.56
C ASP A 237 7.17 20.21 -0.48
N GLN A 238 6.82 19.87 0.77
CA GLN A 238 7.81 19.75 1.85
C GLN A 238 8.86 18.67 1.55
N LEU A 239 8.44 17.47 1.12
CA LEU A 239 9.37 16.40 0.76
C LEU A 239 10.21 16.75 -0.47
N TYR A 240 9.66 17.52 -1.41
CA TYR A 240 10.39 17.99 -2.59
C TYR A 240 11.49 19.00 -2.20
N ASP A 241 11.18 19.94 -1.32
CA ASP A 241 12.15 20.93 -0.82
C ASP A 241 13.25 20.22 -0.02
N GLU A 242 12.88 19.34 0.91
CA GLU A 242 13.85 18.53 1.66
C GLU A 242 14.69 17.62 0.76
N ALA A 243 14.10 17.04 -0.28
CA ALA A 243 14.84 16.23 -1.23
C ALA A 243 15.97 17.02 -1.89
N ASN A 244 15.68 18.29 -2.24
CA ASN A 244 16.62 19.17 -2.90
C ASN A 244 17.73 19.68 -1.96
N GLU A 245 17.40 19.94 -0.70
CA GLU A 245 18.31 20.48 0.30
C GLU A 245 19.13 19.42 1.04
N LEU A 246 18.50 18.30 1.41
CA LEU A 246 19.01 17.34 2.40
C LEU A 246 19.33 15.95 1.80
N GLY A 247 19.02 15.73 0.53
CA GLY A 247 19.22 14.44 -0.15
C GLY A 247 17.90 13.69 -0.37
N ALA A 248 17.93 12.63 -1.17
CA ALA A 248 16.73 12.04 -1.74
C ALA A 248 15.65 11.66 -0.70
N ARG A 249 14.39 11.78 -1.11
CA ARG A 249 13.18 11.44 -0.34
C ARG A 249 12.26 10.57 -1.16
N TYR A 250 11.31 9.99 -0.47
CA TYR A 250 10.29 9.12 -1.01
C TYR A 250 8.95 9.45 -0.36
N MET A 251 7.90 9.58 -1.18
CA MET A 251 6.53 9.83 -0.72
C MET A 251 5.63 8.64 -1.07
N SER A 252 4.84 8.20 -0.09
CA SER A 252 3.71 7.29 -0.31
C SER A 252 2.39 8.08 -0.28
N LEU A 253 1.48 7.81 -1.22
CA LEU A 253 0.11 8.33 -1.21
C LEU A 253 -0.88 7.17 -1.19
N GLY A 254 -1.60 6.99 -0.08
CA GLY A 254 -2.53 5.88 0.12
C GLY A 254 -3.96 6.20 -0.31
N LEU A 255 -4.57 5.33 -1.12
CA LEU A 255 -5.91 5.49 -1.68
C LEU A 255 -6.73 4.21 -1.51
N HIS A 256 -8.06 4.32 -1.36
CA HIS A 256 -8.98 3.18 -1.32
C HIS A 256 -10.13 3.40 -2.32
N LEU A 257 -10.46 2.37 -3.11
CA LEU A 257 -11.43 2.50 -4.20
C LEU A 257 -12.80 2.99 -3.75
N ARG A 258 -13.30 2.47 -2.63
CA ARG A 258 -14.59 2.88 -2.02
C ARG A 258 -14.57 4.28 -1.39
N ILE A 259 -13.38 4.85 -1.15
CA ILE A 259 -13.20 6.16 -0.53
C ILE A 259 -12.93 7.23 -1.60
N ILE A 260 -11.70 7.33 -2.14
CA ILE A 260 -11.34 8.36 -3.14
C ILE A 260 -12.20 8.27 -4.40
N GLY A 261 -12.68 7.08 -4.76
CA GLY A 261 -13.52 6.84 -5.93
C GLY A 261 -14.94 7.43 -5.86
N ARG A 262 -15.31 8.09 -4.75
CA ARG A 262 -16.57 8.84 -4.63
C ARG A 262 -16.51 10.13 -5.47
N PRO A 263 -17.59 10.58 -6.12
CA PRO A 263 -17.54 11.74 -7.02
C PRO A 263 -17.12 13.03 -6.31
N GLY A 264 -17.49 13.18 -5.03
CA GLY A 264 -17.08 14.33 -4.22
C GLY A 264 -15.63 14.27 -3.74
N ARG A 265 -14.95 13.11 -3.83
CA ARG A 265 -13.56 12.91 -3.34
C ARG A 265 -12.55 12.78 -4.49
N ILE A 266 -12.92 12.20 -5.63
CA ILE A 266 -11.99 11.95 -6.74
C ILE A 266 -11.33 13.22 -7.30
N GLY A 267 -12.02 14.36 -7.21
CA GLY A 267 -11.46 15.66 -7.59
C GLY A 267 -10.19 16.03 -6.80
N ALA A 268 -10.06 15.54 -5.56
CA ALA A 268 -8.88 15.73 -4.73
C ALA A 268 -7.66 15.00 -5.32
N PHE A 269 -7.83 13.74 -5.72
CA PHE A 269 -6.76 12.97 -6.37
C PHE A 269 -6.35 13.59 -7.71
N LYS A 270 -7.34 14.02 -8.51
CA LYS A 270 -7.09 14.77 -9.74
C LYS A 270 -6.25 16.02 -9.49
N ALA A 271 -6.62 16.84 -8.51
CA ALA A 271 -5.92 18.07 -8.17
C ALA A 271 -4.49 17.81 -7.69
N PHE A 272 -4.28 16.79 -6.85
CA PHE A 272 -2.95 16.37 -6.42
C PHE A 272 -2.07 15.95 -7.60
N LEU A 273 -2.59 15.10 -8.51
CA LEU A 273 -1.85 14.71 -9.71
C LEU A 273 -1.50 15.90 -10.60
N ASP A 274 -2.44 16.84 -10.78
CA ASP A 274 -2.21 18.04 -11.58
C ASP A 274 -1.10 18.92 -10.96
N HIS A 275 -1.04 19.03 -9.63
CA HIS A 275 0.02 19.74 -8.92
C HIS A 275 1.39 19.07 -9.10
N VAL A 276 1.47 17.77 -8.80
CA VAL A 276 2.70 16.99 -8.90
C VAL A 276 3.29 17.03 -10.31
N LYS A 277 2.44 16.99 -11.34
CA LYS A 277 2.85 17.06 -12.75
C LYS A 277 3.43 18.41 -13.19
N THR A 278 3.38 19.45 -12.35
CA THR A 278 4.10 20.71 -12.58
C THR A 278 5.61 20.57 -12.36
N ARG A 279 6.05 19.51 -11.68
CA ARG A 279 7.47 19.17 -11.47
C ARG A 279 7.90 18.11 -12.48
N SER A 280 8.98 18.38 -13.22
CA SER A 280 9.51 17.47 -14.24
C SER A 280 10.62 16.55 -13.72
N ASP A 281 11.14 16.83 -12.52
CA ASP A 281 12.33 16.25 -11.90
C ASP A 281 12.00 15.34 -10.70
N ILE A 282 10.85 14.69 -10.78
CA ILE A 282 10.40 13.66 -9.82
C ILE A 282 10.29 12.30 -10.52
N TRP A 283 10.34 11.23 -9.73
CA TRP A 283 10.15 9.88 -10.22
C TRP A 283 8.86 9.27 -9.65
N ILE A 284 7.80 9.22 -10.46
CA ILE A 284 6.56 8.53 -10.10
C ILE A 284 6.68 7.08 -10.55
N ALA A 285 6.69 6.15 -9.60
CA ALA A 285 7.03 4.75 -9.84
C ALA A 285 6.23 3.80 -8.96
N SER A 286 6.18 2.53 -9.34
CA SER A 286 5.66 1.50 -8.44
C SER A 286 6.61 1.26 -7.27
N ARG A 287 6.09 0.75 -6.17
CA ARG A 287 6.90 0.35 -5.01
C ARG A 287 7.91 -0.73 -5.36
N GLU A 288 7.56 -1.70 -6.21
CA GLU A 288 8.52 -2.68 -6.74
C GLU A 288 9.71 -2.01 -7.43
N GLU A 289 9.46 -1.00 -8.27
CA GLU A 289 10.52 -0.25 -8.95
C GLU A 289 11.39 0.51 -7.94
N ILE A 290 10.78 1.15 -6.93
CA ILE A 290 11.49 1.92 -5.90
C ILE A 290 12.33 0.99 -5.00
N ALA A 291 11.77 -0.14 -4.56
CA ALA A 291 12.51 -1.14 -3.78
C ALA A 291 13.71 -1.69 -4.56
N ALA A 292 13.51 -1.99 -5.85
CA ALA A 292 14.59 -2.47 -6.72
C ALA A 292 15.68 -1.41 -6.94
N ALA A 293 15.30 -0.15 -7.18
CA ALA A 293 16.25 0.95 -7.34
C ALA A 293 17.05 1.21 -6.06
N PHE A 294 16.39 1.19 -4.90
CA PHE A 294 17.06 1.28 -3.60
C PHE A 294 18.04 0.13 -3.40
N ALA A 295 17.60 -1.12 -3.55
CA ALA A 295 18.44 -2.29 -3.32
C ALA A 295 19.64 -2.39 -4.27
N ALA A 296 19.51 -1.85 -5.49
CA ALA A 296 20.61 -1.77 -6.45
C ALA A 296 21.68 -0.74 -6.05
N ALA A 297 21.28 0.35 -5.39
CA ALA A 297 22.18 1.45 -5.03
C ALA A 297 22.68 1.38 -3.58
N VAL A 298 21.94 0.73 -2.68
CA VAL A 298 22.26 0.58 -1.27
C VAL A 298 22.40 -0.91 -0.96
N PRO A 299 23.62 -1.45 -0.82
CA PRO A 299 23.84 -2.85 -0.49
C PRO A 299 23.19 -3.21 0.86
N PRO A 300 22.69 -4.46 1.01
CA PRO A 300 22.18 -4.91 2.29
C PRO A 300 23.29 -4.90 3.36
N PRO A 301 22.94 -4.66 4.64
CA PRO A 301 23.89 -4.75 5.73
C PRO A 301 24.50 -6.16 5.83
N SER A 302 25.77 -6.23 6.27
CA SER A 302 26.41 -7.52 6.57
C SER A 302 25.72 -8.18 7.76
N VAL A 303 25.31 -9.43 7.59
CA VAL A 303 24.66 -10.29 8.59
C VAL A 303 25.62 -11.27 9.22
#